data_AF-A0A975SWX8-F1
#
_entry.id   AF-A0A975SWX8-F1
#
_cell.length_a   1.000
_cell.length_b   1.000
_cell.length_c   1.000
_cell.angle_alpha   90.00
_cell.angle_beta   90.00
_cell.angle_gamma   90.00
#
_symmetry.space_group_name_H-M   'P 1'
#
loop_
_entity.id
_entity.type
_entity.pdbx_description
1 polymer ?
#
loop_
_entity_poly.entity_id
_entity_poly.type
_entity_poly.pdbx_seq_one_letter_code
_entity_poly.pdbx_strand_id
1 'polypeptide(L)'
;MSAGSHAALTLVAAVGAAVAVAAALPSRRPAPGTLTAPATPGRGPRERPPPLRTLATAAVALGAGVLVGGPLAAVVGLAAGAVCWRVVGRLEAPAARRHRLALAAAVPHVVDLMAACLAAGLSPAAALEEIRAAVGPPVREELAAVSHRLQLGVDPVTVWSDLARHPQLGGLGRALARAARSGASVADAMQRLADDLRRAARADVESRARAVGVQAAIPLGLCLLPAFVLVGVAPLVAGSLGVLAGR
;
A
#
# COMPACT_ATOMS: atom_id res chain seq x y z
N MET A 1 -36.18 30.19 -17.08
CA MET A 1 -35.17 30.16 -15.99
C MET A 1 -35.18 28.88 -15.13
N SER A 2 -36.01 27.86 -15.37
CA SER A 2 -36.09 26.65 -14.51
C SER A 2 -35.15 25.49 -14.90
N ALA A 3 -34.69 25.39 -16.15
CA ALA A 3 -33.90 24.24 -16.62
C ALA A 3 -32.49 24.11 -16.00
N GLY A 4 -31.84 25.22 -15.64
CA GLY A 4 -30.47 25.23 -15.10
C GLY A 4 -30.35 24.67 -13.68
N SER A 5 -31.36 24.86 -12.83
CA SER A 5 -31.36 24.35 -11.45
C SER A 5 -31.48 22.83 -11.37
N HIS A 6 -32.19 22.19 -12.31
CA HIS A 6 -32.36 20.73 -12.31
C HIS A 6 -31.08 20.00 -12.76
N ALA A 7 -30.30 20.60 -13.66
CA ALA A 7 -28.99 20.07 -14.07
C ALA A 7 -27.96 20.15 -12.92
N ALA A 8 -27.96 21.25 -12.17
CA ALA A 8 -27.10 21.38 -10.98
C ALA A 8 -27.49 20.38 -9.87
N LEU A 9 -28.78 20.18 -9.64
CA LEU A 9 -29.29 19.25 -8.62
C LEU A 9 -28.95 17.78 -8.95
N THR A 10 -29.06 17.39 -10.23
CA THR A 10 -28.76 16.02 -10.66
C THR A 10 -27.26 15.72 -10.60
N LEU A 11 -26.41 16.69 -10.90
CA LEU A 11 -24.95 16.54 -10.80
C LEU A 11 -24.50 16.38 -9.34
N VAL A 12 -25.07 17.18 -8.42
CA VAL A 12 -24.77 17.09 -6.99
C VAL A 12 -25.29 15.77 -6.40
N ALA A 13 -26.48 15.31 -6.79
CA ALA A 13 -27.03 14.03 -6.36
C ALA A 13 -26.21 12.83 -6.88
N ALA A 14 -25.74 12.88 -8.13
CA ALA A 14 -24.91 11.83 -8.72
C ALA A 14 -23.54 11.74 -8.03
N VAL A 15 -22.92 12.87 -7.70
CA VAL A 15 -21.65 12.92 -6.94
C VAL A 15 -21.86 12.40 -5.51
N GLY A 16 -22.95 12.77 -4.85
CA GLY A 16 -23.31 12.25 -3.52
C GLY A 16 -23.53 10.73 -3.50
N ALA A 17 -24.23 10.18 -4.50
CA ALA A 17 -24.46 8.75 -4.62
C ALA A 17 -23.16 7.97 -4.91
N ALA A 18 -22.27 8.50 -5.76
CA ALA A 18 -20.98 7.88 -6.05
C ALA A 18 -20.08 7.79 -4.81
N VAL A 19 -20.09 8.83 -3.96
CA VAL A 19 -19.34 8.86 -2.70
C VAL A 19 -19.94 7.89 -1.67
N ALA A 20 -21.27 7.80 -1.58
CA ALA A 20 -21.94 6.85 -0.68
C ALA A 20 -21.70 5.39 -1.08
N VAL A 21 -21.72 5.07 -2.37
CA VAL A 21 -21.40 3.73 -2.89
C VAL A 21 -19.93 3.38 -2.65
N ALA A 22 -19.01 4.32 -2.85
CA ALA A 22 -17.59 4.12 -2.54
C ALA A 22 -17.34 3.86 -1.04
N ALA A 23 -18.14 4.45 -0.15
CA ALA A 23 -18.09 4.23 1.29
C ALA A 23 -18.78 2.93 1.75
N ALA A 24 -19.80 2.49 1.02
CA ALA A 24 -20.58 1.30 1.33
C ALA A 24 -19.95 0.00 0.82
N LEU A 25 -19.03 0.06 -0.15
CA LEU A 25 -18.34 -1.11 -0.68
C LEU A 25 -17.50 -1.77 0.44
N PRO A 26 -17.92 -2.95 0.94
CA PRO A 26 -17.16 -3.65 1.96
C PRO A 26 -15.89 -4.18 1.31
N SER A 27 -14.74 -3.61 1.67
CA SER A 27 -13.44 -4.13 1.29
C SER A 27 -13.20 -5.45 2.02
N ARG A 28 -13.77 -6.53 1.49
CA ARG A 28 -13.40 -7.89 1.85
C ARG A 28 -11.96 -8.11 1.39
N ARG A 29 -11.02 -8.07 2.33
CA ARG A 29 -9.78 -8.81 2.17
C ARG A 29 -9.62 -9.78 3.34
N PRO A 30 -9.20 -11.02 3.06
CA PRO A 30 -9.14 -12.09 4.05
C PRO A 30 -8.13 -11.74 5.14
N ALA A 31 -8.51 -12.02 6.38
CA ALA A 31 -7.62 -11.98 7.52
C ALA A 31 -6.41 -12.89 7.24
N PRO A 32 -5.16 -12.39 7.29
CA PRO A 32 -4.02 -13.27 7.41
C PRO A 32 -4.10 -13.93 8.79
N GLY A 33 -4.17 -15.27 8.80
CA GLY A 33 -4.18 -16.05 10.04
C GLY A 33 -2.99 -15.67 10.92
N THR A 34 -3.29 -15.04 12.05
CA THR A 34 -2.36 -14.72 13.11
C THR A 34 -1.98 -16.00 13.83
N LEU A 35 -0.82 -16.56 13.50
CA LEU A 35 -0.15 -17.49 14.40
C LEU A 35 0.64 -16.66 15.42
N THR A 36 0.24 -16.85 16.67
CA THR A 36 0.83 -16.36 17.90
C THR A 36 2.36 -16.54 17.97
N ALA A 37 3.06 -15.45 18.26
CA ALA A 37 4.35 -15.45 18.94
C ALA A 37 4.39 -14.25 19.90
N PRO A 38 5.03 -14.37 21.08
CA PRO A 38 4.88 -13.40 22.16
C PRO A 38 5.62 -12.10 21.83
N ALA A 39 4.88 -10.99 21.86
CA ALA A 39 5.44 -9.66 21.74
C ALA A 39 6.19 -9.30 23.04
N THR A 40 7.52 -9.16 22.95
CA THR A 40 8.31 -8.45 23.95
C THR A 40 7.89 -6.97 23.93
N PRO A 41 7.49 -6.37 25.07
CA PRO A 41 7.01 -4.99 25.08
C PRO A 41 8.19 -4.00 25.07
N GLY A 42 8.71 -3.72 23.88
CA GLY A 42 9.60 -2.59 23.63
C GLY A 42 8.81 -1.29 23.66
N ARG A 43 8.93 -0.52 24.75
CA ARG A 43 8.42 0.85 24.89
C ARG A 43 9.08 1.76 23.84
N GLY A 44 8.46 1.89 22.67
CA GLY A 44 8.68 3.02 21.76
C GLY A 44 7.86 4.24 22.21
N PRO A 45 8.33 5.47 22.00
CA PRO A 45 7.57 6.68 22.32
C PRO A 45 6.19 6.62 21.66
N ARG A 46 5.14 6.82 22.45
CA ARG A 46 3.77 7.02 21.95
C ARG A 46 3.74 8.33 21.18
N GLU A 47 4.12 8.30 19.91
CA GLU A 47 3.86 9.39 18.98
C GLU A 47 2.33 9.50 18.84
N ARG A 48 1.77 10.49 19.54
CA ARG A 48 0.40 10.97 19.30
C ARG A 48 0.26 11.24 17.79
N PRO A 49 -0.80 10.76 17.11
CA PRO A 49 -1.02 11.18 15.73
C PRO A 49 -1.12 12.71 15.71
N PRO A 50 -0.50 13.40 14.74
CA PRO A 50 -0.45 14.86 14.76
C PRO A 50 -1.88 15.42 14.61
N PRO A 51 -2.23 16.49 15.36
CA PRO A 51 -3.52 17.17 15.27
C PRO A 51 -3.78 17.79 13.88
N LEU A 52 -2.76 17.82 13.02
CA LEU A 52 -2.85 18.27 11.63
C LEU A 52 -3.83 17.43 10.78
N ARG A 53 -3.98 16.13 11.08
CA ARG A 53 -4.89 15.25 10.32
C ARG A 53 -6.35 15.55 10.63
N THR A 54 -6.68 15.81 11.88
CA THR A 54 -8.04 16.22 12.29
C THR A 54 -8.36 17.63 11.82
N LEU A 55 -7.37 18.53 11.78
CA LEU A 55 -7.51 19.88 11.24
C LEU A 55 -7.70 19.88 9.71
N ALA A 56 -7.00 19.03 8.96
CA ALA A 56 -7.19 18.91 7.51
C ALA A 56 -8.57 18.36 7.14
N THR A 57 -9.09 17.38 7.89
CA THR A 57 -10.46 16.87 7.69
C THR A 57 -11.52 17.88 8.08
N ALA A 58 -11.28 18.65 9.14
CA ALA A 58 -12.17 19.73 9.55
C ALA A 58 -12.18 20.87 8.52
N ALA A 59 -11.03 21.24 7.94
CA ALA A 59 -10.92 22.28 6.93
C ALA A 59 -11.61 21.92 5.60
N VAL A 60 -11.52 20.66 5.16
CA VAL A 60 -12.23 20.17 3.97
C VAL A 60 -13.75 20.13 4.20
N ALA A 61 -14.18 19.71 5.40
CA ALA A 61 -15.60 19.73 5.77
C ALA A 61 -16.15 21.16 5.88
N LEU A 62 -15.35 22.10 6.39
CA LEU A 62 -15.72 23.52 6.48
C LEU A 62 -15.78 24.17 5.09
N GLY A 63 -14.82 23.87 4.21
CA GLY A 63 -14.78 24.40 2.83
C GLY A 63 -15.93 23.92 1.95
N ALA A 64 -16.36 22.67 2.09
CA ALA A 64 -17.52 22.13 1.37
C ALA A 64 -18.86 22.71 1.88
N GLY A 65 -18.94 23.06 3.17
CA GLY A 65 -20.13 23.69 3.75
C GLY A 65 -20.37 25.12 3.28
N VAL A 66 -19.30 25.87 3.00
CA VAL A 66 -19.37 27.29 2.62
C VAL A 66 -19.81 27.50 1.16
N LEU A 67 -19.54 26.55 0.25
CA LEU A 67 -19.85 26.72 -1.18
C LEU A 67 -21.26 26.30 -1.62
N VAL A 68 -21.99 25.47 -0.85
CA VAL A 68 -23.25 24.85 -1.33
C VAL A 68 -24.52 25.44 -0.69
N GLY A 69 -24.43 26.08 0.48
CA GLY A 69 -25.57 26.79 1.09
C GLY A 69 -26.85 25.96 1.26
N GLY A 70 -27.03 25.32 2.42
CA GLY A 70 -28.30 24.65 2.76
C GLY A 70 -28.14 23.51 3.77
N PRO A 71 -29.26 23.01 4.34
CA PRO A 71 -29.24 21.97 5.39
C PRO A 71 -28.64 20.64 4.92
N LEU A 72 -28.65 20.36 3.61
CA LEU A 72 -28.04 19.15 3.02
C LEU A 72 -26.51 19.17 3.09
N ALA A 73 -25.86 20.34 3.17
CA ALA A 73 -24.41 20.44 3.29
C ALA A 73 -23.91 19.88 4.64
N ALA A 74 -24.70 20.02 5.70
CA ALA A 74 -24.37 19.47 7.02
C ALA A 74 -24.37 17.93 7.01
N VAL A 75 -25.32 17.31 6.31
CA VAL A 75 -25.41 15.85 6.18
C VAL A 75 -24.25 15.28 5.37
N VAL A 76 -23.89 15.93 4.25
CA VAL A 76 -22.75 15.54 3.41
C VAL A 76 -21.44 15.71 4.16
N GLY A 77 -21.26 16.81 4.90
CA GLY A 77 -20.08 17.05 5.73
C GLY A 77 -19.90 16.03 6.85
N LEU A 78 -21.00 15.68 7.55
CA LEU A 78 -20.98 14.64 8.58
C LEU A 78 -20.69 13.25 8.01
N ALA A 79 -21.27 12.91 6.86
CA ALA A 79 -21.00 11.64 6.18
C ALA A 79 -19.54 11.57 5.70
N ALA A 80 -19.02 12.62 5.07
CA ALA A 80 -17.63 12.70 4.63
C ALA A 80 -16.66 12.65 5.81
N GLY A 81 -16.96 13.33 6.92
CA GLY A 81 -16.19 13.29 8.16
C GLY A 81 -16.18 11.90 8.79
N ALA A 82 -17.33 11.23 8.86
CA ALA A 82 -17.44 9.87 9.38
C ALA A 82 -16.68 8.85 8.52
N VAL A 83 -16.76 8.97 7.19
CA VAL A 83 -15.99 8.14 6.26
C VAL A 83 -14.50 8.41 6.42
N CYS A 84 -14.08 9.67 6.48
CA CYS A 84 -12.68 10.02 6.65
C CYS A 84 -12.13 9.51 7.99
N TRP A 85 -12.86 9.68 9.09
CA TRP A 85 -12.50 9.13 10.39
C TRP A 85 -12.36 7.61 10.36
N ARG A 86 -13.31 6.91 9.71
CA ARG A 86 -13.30 5.44 9.61
C ARG A 86 -12.15 4.93 8.73
N VAL A 87 -11.83 5.63 7.64
CA VAL A 87 -10.71 5.32 6.74
C VAL A 87 -9.38 5.62 7.43
N VAL A 88 -9.25 6.76 8.11
CA VAL A 88 -8.04 7.17 8.83
C VAL A 88 -7.79 6.27 10.04
N GLY A 89 -8.84 5.86 10.76
CA GLY A 89 -8.75 4.90 11.86
C GLY A 89 -8.32 3.50 11.40
N ARG A 90 -8.40 3.20 10.10
CA ARG A 90 -7.89 1.97 9.48
C ARG A 90 -6.49 2.10 8.90
N LEU A 91 -5.90 3.30 8.90
CA LEU A 91 -4.53 3.48 8.43
C LEU A 91 -3.57 2.98 9.50
N GLU A 92 -2.69 2.05 9.10
CA GLU A 92 -1.58 1.60 9.94
C GLU A 92 -0.82 2.80 10.51
N ALA A 93 -0.41 2.69 11.78
CA ALA A 93 0.41 3.70 12.43
C ALA A 93 1.62 4.04 11.52
N PRO A 94 1.93 5.33 11.27
CA PRO A 94 3.00 5.71 10.37
C PRO A 94 4.34 5.04 10.72
N ALA A 95 4.62 4.86 12.01
CA ALA A 95 5.80 4.14 12.50
C ALA A 95 5.82 2.67 12.05
N ALA A 96 4.71 1.93 12.21
CA ALA A 96 4.62 0.53 11.78
C ALA A 96 4.76 0.39 10.27
N ARG A 97 4.17 1.32 9.50
CA ARG A 97 4.35 1.37 8.04
C ARG A 97 5.81 1.63 7.66
N ARG A 98 6.47 2.60 8.29
CA ARG A 98 7.90 2.91 8.05
C ARG A 98 8.78 1.70 8.37
N HIS A 99 8.55 1.06 9.52
CA HIS A 99 9.28 -0.14 9.94
C HIS A 99 9.10 -1.29 8.94
N ARG A 100 7.86 -1.59 8.52
CA ARG A 100 7.60 -2.61 7.48
C ARG A 100 8.31 -2.30 6.17
N LEU A 101 8.25 -1.04 5.72
CA LEU A 101 8.89 -0.64 4.47
C LEU A 101 10.41 -0.73 4.56
N ALA A 102 11.00 -0.36 5.70
CA ALA A 102 12.43 -0.51 5.95
C ALA A 102 12.87 -1.99 5.91
N LEU A 103 12.12 -2.89 6.57
CA LEU A 103 12.37 -4.33 6.47
C LEU A 103 12.26 -4.84 5.03
N ALA A 104 11.17 -4.51 4.34
CA ALA A 104 10.95 -4.95 2.96
C ALA A 104 12.05 -4.46 2.00
N ALA A 105 12.52 -3.23 2.17
CA ALA A 105 13.60 -2.66 1.35
C ALA A 105 14.95 -3.34 1.62
N ALA A 106 15.18 -3.86 2.83
CA ALA A 106 16.43 -4.52 3.19
C ALA A 106 16.49 -6.00 2.79
N VAL A 107 15.36 -6.66 2.54
CA VAL A 107 15.31 -8.10 2.19
C VAL A 107 16.22 -8.46 1.01
N PRO A 108 16.22 -7.75 -0.14
CA PRO A 108 17.13 -8.08 -1.24
C PRO A 108 18.60 -8.04 -0.84
N HIS A 109 18.99 -7.03 -0.06
CA HIS A 109 20.36 -6.88 0.41
C HIS A 109 20.77 -8.01 1.36
N VAL A 110 19.89 -8.41 2.29
CA VAL A 110 20.14 -9.55 3.20
C VAL A 110 20.28 -10.86 2.42
N VAL A 111 19.44 -11.09 1.40
CA VAL A 111 19.53 -12.27 0.55
C VAL A 111 20.81 -12.29 -0.27
N ASP A 112 21.23 -11.14 -0.81
CA ASP A 112 22.49 -11.00 -1.55
C ASP A 112 23.70 -11.31 -0.66
N LEU A 113 23.73 -10.77 0.57
CA LEU A 113 24.79 -11.07 1.54
C LEU A 113 24.79 -12.55 1.94
N MET A 114 23.61 -13.14 2.15
CA MET A 114 23.49 -14.57 2.44
C MET A 114 24.03 -15.42 1.28
N ALA A 115 23.68 -15.10 0.04
CA ALA A 115 24.21 -15.79 -1.13
C ALA A 115 25.75 -15.67 -1.20
N ALA A 116 26.30 -14.48 -0.96
CA ALA A 116 27.75 -14.25 -0.95
C ALA A 116 28.48 -15.02 0.16
N CYS A 117 27.94 -15.02 1.39
CA CYS A 117 28.52 -15.78 2.50
C CYS A 117 28.47 -17.30 2.24
N LEU A 118 27.36 -17.82 1.71
CA LEU A 118 27.24 -19.23 1.37
C LEU A 118 28.17 -19.62 0.21
N ALA A 119 28.33 -18.76 -0.79
CA ALA A 119 29.29 -18.96 -1.88
C ALA A 119 30.75 -18.94 -1.38
N ALA A 120 31.03 -18.19 -0.32
CA ALA A 120 32.31 -18.22 0.38
C ALA A 120 32.50 -19.44 1.31
N GLY A 121 31.51 -20.35 1.38
CA GLY A 121 31.59 -21.60 2.14
C GLY A 121 31.15 -21.50 3.60
N LEU A 122 30.56 -20.38 4.03
CA LEU A 122 30.02 -20.28 5.39
C LEU A 122 28.78 -21.18 5.54
N SER A 123 28.58 -21.70 6.75
CA SER A 123 27.31 -22.36 7.08
C SER A 123 26.16 -21.32 7.16
N PRO A 124 24.90 -21.72 6.93
CA PRO A 124 23.77 -20.78 7.01
C PRO A 124 23.65 -20.06 8.35
N ALA A 125 24.01 -20.72 9.46
CA ALA A 125 24.00 -20.12 10.79
C ALA A 125 25.13 -19.09 10.96
N ALA A 126 26.36 -19.41 10.49
CA ALA A 126 27.49 -18.49 10.53
C ALA A 126 27.26 -17.28 9.62
N ALA A 127 26.77 -17.51 8.40
CA ALA A 127 26.41 -16.45 7.46
C ALA A 127 25.36 -15.49 8.05
N LEU A 128 24.33 -16.02 8.72
CA LEU A 128 23.32 -15.18 9.36
C LEU A 128 23.93 -14.28 10.44
N GLU A 129 24.89 -14.79 11.20
CA GLU A 129 25.54 -14.04 12.27
C GLU A 129 26.42 -12.90 11.73
N GLU A 130 27.19 -13.16 10.67
CA GLU A 130 27.96 -12.14 9.94
C GLU A 130 27.05 -11.03 9.40
N ILE A 131 25.93 -11.42 8.78
CA ILE A 131 24.95 -10.46 8.25
C ILE A 131 24.33 -9.66 9.39
N ARG A 132 23.94 -10.32 10.48
CA ARG A 132 23.39 -9.66 11.67
C ARG A 132 24.36 -8.64 12.24
N ALA A 133 25.67 -8.91 12.22
CA ALA A 133 26.70 -7.97 12.65
C ALA A 133 26.78 -6.75 11.71
N ALA A 134 26.69 -6.97 10.40
CA ALA A 134 26.81 -5.94 9.36
C ALA A 134 25.59 -5.01 9.22
N VAL A 135 24.36 -5.49 9.46
CA VAL A 135 23.12 -4.73 9.18
C VAL A 135 22.59 -3.96 10.39
N GLY A 136 22.02 -2.76 10.20
CA GLY A 136 21.37 -1.97 11.27
C GLY A 136 19.95 -2.44 11.67
N PRO A 137 19.35 -1.85 12.72
CA PRO A 137 17.91 -2.01 12.98
C PRO A 137 17.08 -1.42 11.83
N PRO A 138 15.89 -1.97 11.51
CA PRO A 138 15.18 -3.03 12.25
C PRO A 138 15.59 -4.47 11.89
N VAL A 139 16.34 -4.65 10.80
CA VAL A 139 16.70 -6.00 10.30
C VAL A 139 17.51 -6.78 11.33
N ARG A 140 18.46 -6.11 11.99
CA ARG A 140 19.29 -6.71 13.04
C ARG A 140 18.46 -7.38 14.14
N GLU A 141 17.36 -6.75 14.54
CA GLU A 141 16.51 -7.22 15.64
C GLU A 141 15.75 -8.49 15.23
N GLU A 142 15.19 -8.51 14.02
CA GLU A 142 14.51 -9.68 13.49
C GLU A 142 15.46 -10.87 13.28
N LEU A 143 16.68 -10.61 12.77
CA LEU A 143 17.68 -11.66 12.58
C LEU A 143 18.28 -12.14 13.91
N ALA A 144 18.32 -11.31 14.95
CA ALA A 144 18.83 -11.71 16.27
C ALA A 144 18.01 -12.83 16.90
N ALA A 145 16.68 -12.75 16.81
CA ALA A 145 15.79 -13.80 17.31
C ALA A 145 16.03 -15.15 16.60
N VAL A 146 16.31 -15.10 15.30
CA VAL A 146 16.59 -16.29 14.47
C VAL A 146 17.97 -16.86 14.79
N SER A 147 19.01 -16.02 14.81
CA SER A 147 20.39 -16.44 15.14
C SER A 147 20.47 -17.07 16.53
N HIS A 148 19.86 -16.45 17.54
CA HIS A 148 19.86 -16.98 18.90
C HIS A 148 19.24 -18.38 18.98
N ARG A 149 18.13 -18.65 18.27
CA ARG A 149 17.53 -19.99 18.24
C ARG A 149 18.45 -21.03 17.61
N LEU A 150 19.17 -20.67 16.54
CA LEU A 150 20.14 -21.58 15.91
C LEU A 150 21.33 -21.85 16.82
N GLN A 151 21.81 -20.85 17.56
CA GLN A 151 22.90 -21.01 18.53
C GLN A 151 22.51 -21.89 19.72
N LEU A 152 21.22 -21.86 20.12
CA LEU A 152 20.67 -22.77 21.12
C LEU A 152 20.48 -24.21 20.61
N GLY A 153 20.84 -24.51 19.35
CA GLY A 153 20.70 -25.84 18.77
C GLY A 153 19.26 -26.23 18.42
N VAL A 154 18.34 -25.26 18.31
CA VAL A 154 17.00 -25.53 17.79
C VAL A 154 17.13 -26.03 16.35
N ASP A 155 16.34 -27.05 16.00
CA ASP A 155 16.31 -27.60 14.65
C ASP A 155 16.21 -26.49 13.58
N PRO A 156 17.19 -26.38 12.66
CA PRO A 156 17.20 -25.34 11.63
C PRO A 156 15.95 -25.34 10.76
N VAL A 157 15.39 -26.52 10.44
CA VAL A 157 14.18 -26.61 9.62
C VAL A 157 13.00 -25.92 10.30
N THR A 158 12.86 -26.13 11.61
CA THR A 158 11.86 -25.47 12.45
C THR A 158 12.08 -23.95 12.50
N VAL A 159 13.32 -23.50 12.73
CA VAL A 159 13.65 -22.06 12.78
C VAL A 159 13.34 -21.36 11.45
N TRP A 160 13.73 -21.96 10.32
CA TRP A 160 13.47 -21.38 9.00
C TRP A 160 11.99 -21.42 8.62
N SER A 161 11.25 -22.43 9.07
CA SER A 161 9.80 -22.54 8.85
C SER A 161 9.01 -21.53 9.70
N ASP A 162 9.53 -21.16 10.87
CA ASP A 162 9.00 -20.02 11.64
C ASP A 162 9.24 -18.71 10.91
N LEU A 163 10.48 -18.50 10.43
CA LEU A 163 10.82 -17.30 9.64
C LEU A 163 9.99 -17.21 8.36
N ALA A 164 9.60 -18.33 7.75
CA ALA A 164 8.75 -18.39 6.57
C ALA A 164 7.36 -17.75 6.76
N ARG A 165 6.90 -17.65 8.01
CA ARG A 165 5.63 -16.99 8.39
C ARG A 165 5.76 -15.48 8.54
N HIS A 166 6.99 -14.95 8.60
CA HIS A 166 7.24 -13.53 8.72
C HIS A 166 6.78 -12.79 7.44
N PRO A 167 6.03 -11.67 7.55
CA PRO A 167 5.43 -11.03 6.38
C PRO A 167 6.45 -10.54 5.33
N GLN A 168 7.61 -10.05 5.77
CA GLN A 168 8.66 -9.50 4.91
C GLN A 168 9.79 -10.51 4.65
N LEU A 169 10.27 -11.20 5.69
CA LEU A 169 11.35 -12.18 5.62
C LEU A 169 10.90 -13.59 5.21
N GLY A 170 9.60 -13.81 5.01
CA GLY A 170 9.05 -15.14 4.74
C GLY A 170 9.57 -15.78 3.46
N GLY A 171 9.96 -14.99 2.45
CA GLY A 171 10.60 -15.51 1.23
C GLY A 171 11.93 -16.21 1.53
N LEU A 172 12.78 -15.56 2.35
CA LEU A 172 14.05 -16.09 2.81
C LEU A 172 13.84 -17.37 3.65
N GLY A 173 12.95 -17.32 4.65
CA GLY A 173 12.65 -18.48 5.50
C GLY A 173 12.13 -19.68 4.69
N ARG A 174 11.23 -19.46 3.72
CA ARG A 174 10.72 -20.55 2.85
C ARG A 174 11.82 -21.19 2.00
N ALA A 175 12.72 -20.38 1.44
CA ALA A 175 13.81 -20.87 0.61
C ALA A 175 14.82 -21.68 1.45
N LEU A 176 15.22 -21.17 2.62
CA LEU A 176 16.11 -21.87 3.55
C LEU A 176 15.48 -23.16 4.08
N ALA A 177 14.22 -23.12 4.51
CA ALA A 177 13.52 -24.30 5.03
C ALA A 177 13.37 -25.39 3.95
N ARG A 178 13.11 -25.00 2.70
CA ARG A 178 13.01 -25.93 1.57
C ARG A 178 14.36 -26.55 1.23
N ALA A 179 15.44 -25.76 1.18
CA ALA A 179 16.79 -26.26 0.94
C ALA A 179 17.22 -27.22 2.07
N ALA A 180 17.00 -26.84 3.33
CA ALA A 180 17.32 -27.68 4.48
C ALA A 180 16.58 -29.03 4.49
N ARG A 181 15.30 -29.06 4.12
CA ARG A 181 14.52 -30.32 4.05
C ARG A 181 14.89 -31.21 2.86
N SER A 182 15.24 -30.61 1.73
CA SER A 182 15.53 -31.36 0.49
C SER A 182 17.00 -31.78 0.37
N GLY A 183 17.89 -31.26 1.22
CA GLY A 183 19.33 -31.43 1.09
C GLY A 183 19.92 -30.72 -0.14
N ALA A 184 19.13 -29.90 -0.83
CA ALA A 184 19.60 -29.13 -1.98
C ALA A 184 20.59 -28.03 -1.55
N SER A 185 21.46 -27.62 -2.46
CA SER A 185 22.37 -26.48 -2.28
C SER A 185 21.63 -25.25 -1.78
N VAL A 186 21.93 -24.84 -0.54
CA VAL A 186 21.39 -23.61 0.07
C VAL A 186 21.93 -22.39 -0.67
N ALA A 187 23.19 -22.45 -1.12
CA ALA A 187 23.82 -21.39 -1.92
C ALA A 187 23.03 -21.14 -3.21
N ASP A 188 22.71 -22.19 -3.97
CA ASP A 188 21.95 -22.05 -5.22
C ASP A 188 20.52 -21.55 -4.96
N ALA A 189 19.91 -21.98 -3.85
CA ALA A 189 18.59 -21.50 -3.46
C ALA A 189 18.59 -19.99 -3.14
N MET A 190 19.64 -19.50 -2.47
CA MET A 190 19.82 -18.08 -2.18
C MET A 190 20.18 -17.28 -3.43
N GLN A 191 21.01 -17.82 -4.33
CA GLN A 191 21.34 -17.18 -5.60
C GLN A 191 20.09 -17.00 -6.47
N ARG A 192 19.26 -18.04 -6.59
CA ARG A 192 17.97 -17.96 -7.31
C ARG A 192 17.03 -16.93 -6.67
N LEU A 193 16.95 -16.90 -5.34
CA LEU A 193 16.12 -15.92 -4.63
C LEU A 193 16.62 -14.49 -4.85
N ALA A 194 17.93 -14.26 -4.82
CA ALA A 194 18.54 -12.97 -5.14
C ALA A 194 18.18 -12.52 -6.56
N ASP A 195 18.30 -13.41 -7.54
CA ASP A 195 17.93 -13.12 -8.93
C ASP A 195 16.44 -12.85 -9.09
N ASP A 196 15.57 -13.58 -8.40
CA ASP A 196 14.13 -13.33 -8.38
C ASP A 196 13.82 -11.94 -7.82
N LEU A 197 14.48 -11.54 -6.73
CA LEU A 197 14.29 -10.23 -6.11
C LEU A 197 14.80 -9.10 -7.00
N ARG A 198 15.94 -9.27 -7.66
CA ARG A 198 16.47 -8.29 -8.63
C ARG A 198 15.54 -8.15 -9.84
N ARG A 199 14.99 -9.26 -10.35
CA ARG A 199 13.99 -9.26 -11.42
C ARG A 199 12.71 -8.54 -10.99
N ALA A 200 12.22 -8.81 -9.79
CA ALA A 200 11.05 -8.14 -9.24
C ALA A 200 11.27 -6.62 -9.06
N ALA A 201 12.45 -6.21 -8.58
CA ALA A 201 12.80 -4.80 -8.45
C ALA A 201 12.80 -4.07 -9.81
N ARG A 202 13.37 -4.69 -10.86
CA ARG A 202 13.35 -4.14 -12.22
C ARG A 202 11.92 -4.02 -12.76
N ALA A 203 11.10 -5.05 -12.55
CA ALA A 203 9.70 -5.05 -12.97
C ALA A 203 8.87 -3.97 -12.26
N ASP A 204 9.13 -3.70 -10.98
CA ASP A 204 8.47 -2.63 -10.23
C ASP A 204 8.83 -1.25 -10.81
N VAL A 205 10.11 -1.01 -11.09
CA VAL A 205 10.56 0.23 -11.76
C VAL A 205 9.89 0.41 -13.12
N GLU A 206 9.83 -0.64 -13.93
CA GLU A 206 9.17 -0.59 -15.24
C GLU A 206 7.66 -0.33 -15.11
N SER A 207 6.99 -0.97 -14.15
CA SER A 207 5.56 -0.77 -13.89
C SER A 207 5.26 0.68 -13.49
N ARG A 208 6.12 1.29 -12.66
CA ARG A 208 6.01 2.70 -12.27
C ARG A 208 6.23 3.63 -13.45
N ALA A 209 7.22 3.34 -14.29
CA ALA A 209 7.47 4.12 -15.51
C ALA A 209 6.25 4.10 -16.45
N ARG A 210 5.62 2.94 -16.65
CA ARG A 210 4.39 2.82 -17.46
C ARG A 210 3.20 3.55 -16.82
N ALA A 211 3.08 3.49 -15.50
CA ALA A 211 2.00 4.15 -14.77
C ALA A 211 2.01 5.68 -14.93
N VAL A 212 3.19 6.30 -15.05
CA VAL A 212 3.32 7.76 -15.28
C VAL A 212 2.59 8.18 -16.56
N GLY A 213 2.71 7.41 -17.64
CA GLY A 213 2.01 7.70 -18.90
C GLY A 213 0.49 7.67 -18.75
N VAL A 214 -0.04 6.65 -18.06
CA VAL A 214 -1.47 6.53 -17.78
C VAL A 214 -1.95 7.68 -16.87
N GLN A 215 -1.18 7.99 -15.83
CA GLN A 215 -1.48 9.08 -14.91
C GLN A 215 -1.47 10.45 -15.59
N ALA A 216 -0.66 10.65 -16.64
CA ALA A 216 -0.66 11.88 -17.43
C ALA A 216 -1.85 11.96 -18.40
N ALA A 217 -2.30 10.83 -18.96
CA ALA A 217 -3.44 10.78 -19.88
C ALA A 217 -4.78 11.08 -19.19
N ILE A 218 -4.95 10.66 -17.93
CA ILE A 218 -6.18 10.87 -17.15
C ILE A 218 -6.58 12.36 -17.02
N PRO A 219 -5.72 13.28 -16.52
CA PRO A 219 -6.09 14.68 -16.40
C PRO A 219 -6.30 15.33 -17.76
N LEU A 220 -5.53 14.95 -18.79
CA LEU A 220 -5.74 15.44 -20.17
C LEU A 220 -7.13 15.05 -20.69
N GLY A 221 -7.53 13.78 -20.54
CA GLY A 221 -8.86 13.31 -20.94
C GLY A 221 -9.97 14.00 -20.14
N LEU A 222 -9.77 14.21 -18.84
CA LEU A 222 -10.73 14.90 -17.97
C LEU A 222 -10.91 16.38 -18.33
N CYS A 223 -9.85 17.05 -18.80
CA CYS A 223 -9.92 18.42 -19.31
C CYS A 223 -10.52 18.50 -20.72
N LEU A 224 -10.26 17.50 -21.57
CA LEU A 224 -10.69 17.51 -22.97
C LEU A 224 -12.20 17.25 -23.12
N LEU A 225 -12.77 16.40 -22.27
CA LEU A 225 -14.19 16.05 -22.30
C LEU A 225 -15.14 17.26 -22.15
N PRO A 226 -15.01 18.13 -21.13
CA PRO A 226 -15.86 19.32 -21.00
C PRO A 226 -15.64 20.31 -22.15
N ALA A 227 -14.40 20.48 -22.62
CA ALA A 227 -14.11 21.33 -23.78
C ALA A 227 -14.78 20.81 -25.06
N PHE A 228 -14.74 19.49 -25.30
CA PHE A 228 -15.39 18.85 -26.43
C PHE A 228 -16.92 19.00 -26.39
N VAL A 229 -17.54 18.89 -25.21
CA VAL A 229 -18.99 19.09 -25.06
C VAL A 229 -19.38 20.54 -25.36
N LEU A 230 -18.64 21.51 -24.83
CA LEU A 230 -18.94 22.93 -25.03
C LEU A 230 -18.71 23.39 -26.48
N VAL A 231 -17.62 22.94 -27.11
CA VAL A 231 -17.22 23.40 -28.44
C VAL A 231 -17.82 22.55 -29.57
N GLY A 232 -17.91 21.24 -29.39
CA GLY A 232 -18.36 20.31 -30.43
C GLY A 232 -19.84 19.95 -30.31
N VAL A 233 -20.26 19.40 -29.17
CA VAL A 233 -21.59 18.79 -29.02
C VAL A 233 -22.69 19.85 -28.87
N ALA A 234 -22.48 20.87 -28.05
CA ALA A 234 -23.51 21.87 -27.75
C ALA A 234 -23.99 22.64 -29.00
N PRO A 235 -23.11 23.15 -29.89
CA PRO A 235 -23.56 23.82 -31.12
C PRO A 235 -24.26 22.87 -32.09
N LEU A 236 -23.81 21.62 -32.18
CA LEU A 236 -24.40 20.61 -33.07
C LEU A 236 -25.86 20.31 -32.67
N VAL A 237 -26.10 20.10 -31.37
CA VAL A 237 -27.44 19.85 -30.83
C VAL A 237 -28.32 21.09 -31.02
N ALA A 238 -27.81 22.29 -30.71
CA ALA A 238 -28.53 23.53 -30.89
C ALA A 238 -28.94 23.77 -32.36
N GLY A 239 -28.04 23.52 -33.32
CA GLY A 239 -28.33 23.62 -34.75
C GLY A 239 -29.41 22.64 -35.21
N SER A 240 -29.34 21.38 -34.75
CA SER A 240 -30.34 20.35 -35.13
C SER A 240 -31.75 20.67 -34.62
N LEU A 241 -31.86 21.20 -33.39
CA LEU A 241 -33.16 21.60 -32.81
C LEU A 241 -33.73 22.84 -33.50
N GLY A 242 -32.89 23.80 -33.91
CA GLY A 242 -33.33 24.97 -34.66
C GLY A 242 -33.95 24.62 -36.02
N VAL A 243 -33.38 23.63 -36.71
CA VAL A 243 -33.91 23.13 -38.01
C VAL A 243 -35.24 22.38 -37.84
N LEU A 244 -35.43 21.68 -36.72
CA LEU A 244 -36.68 20.96 -36.42
C LEU A 244 -37.79 21.88 -35.88
N ALA A 245 -37.45 22.92 -35.13
CA ALA A 245 -38.41 23.88 -34.57
C ALA A 245 -38.86 24.97 -35.57
N GLY A 246 -38.17 25.11 -36.70
CA GLY A 246 -38.48 26.05 -37.78
C GLY A 246 -39.32 25.48 -38.93
N ARG A 247 -39.87 24.27 -38.79
CA ARG A 247 -40.89 23.69 -39.69
C ARG A 247 -42.24 23.65 -38.98
#